data_AF-A0AAW5N2X3-F1
#
_entry.id   AF-A0AAW5N2X3-F1
#
_cell.length_a   1.000
_cell.length_b   1.000
_cell.length_c   1.000
_cell.angle_alpha   90.00
_cell.angle_beta   90.00
_cell.angle_gamma   90.00
#
_symmetry.space_group_name_H-M   'P 1'
#
loop_
_entity.id
_entity.type
_entity.pdbx_description
1 polymer ?
#
loop_
_entity_poly.entity_id
_entity_poly.type
_entity_poly.pdbx_seq_one_letter_code
_entity_poly.pdbx_strand_id
1 'polypeptide(L)'
;MEERLQGRDDISYEVRKRNAQGLPVSYTVHYRMLSICGVEEEERLNEPGIQNFPKFAGEFVLIIDIPAGFPAVDAMPVYSFQTTGPDNEDIPHPWHPNIRYYGAFAGRVCLNLPDTYTDIVQTVRRIAEYLRYERFHAKNEPPFPEDLKVARWVMEQGEPNGWIYFDQEERRVD
;
A
#
# COMPACT_ATOMS: atom_id res chain seq x y z
N MET A 1 10.19 -11.15 11.75
CA MET A 1 8.82 -10.96 11.24
C MET A 1 7.83 -11.67 12.16
N GLU A 2 8.03 -12.97 12.40
CA GLU A 2 7.17 -13.88 13.20
C GLU A 2 6.75 -13.32 14.56
N GLU A 3 7.70 -13.20 15.50
CA GLU A 3 7.42 -12.74 16.86
C GLU A 3 6.87 -11.31 16.91
N ARG A 4 7.21 -10.48 15.91
CA ARG A 4 6.85 -9.06 15.89
C ARG A 4 5.53 -8.75 15.21
N LEU A 5 4.95 -9.70 14.48
CA LEU A 5 3.59 -9.63 13.95
C LEU A 5 2.64 -10.56 14.71
N GLN A 6 3.13 -11.29 15.71
CA GLN A 6 2.34 -12.16 16.57
C GLN A 6 1.20 -11.40 17.23
N GLY A 7 -0.02 -11.95 17.14
CA GLY A 7 -1.24 -11.35 17.69
C GLY A 7 -2.03 -10.47 16.72
N ARG A 8 -1.55 -10.26 15.48
CA ARG A 8 -2.36 -9.70 14.40
C ARG A 8 -3.05 -10.81 13.61
N ASP A 9 -4.35 -10.68 13.43
CA ASP A 9 -5.21 -11.52 12.58
C ASP A 9 -5.34 -10.95 11.15
N ASP A 10 -5.20 -9.63 11.02
CA ASP A 10 -5.32 -8.88 9.77
C ASP A 10 -4.02 -8.81 8.94
N ILE A 11 -2.89 -9.32 9.45
CA ILE A 11 -1.64 -9.45 8.69
C ILE A 11 -1.05 -10.85 8.88
N SER A 12 -0.74 -11.51 7.76
CA SER A 12 0.05 -12.74 7.74
C SER A 12 1.16 -12.65 6.69
N TYR A 13 2.17 -13.52 6.76
CA TYR A 13 3.28 -13.48 5.81
C TYR A 13 3.88 -14.87 5.57
N GLU A 14 4.56 -15.02 4.44
CA GLU A 14 5.25 -16.22 4.01
C GLU A 14 6.63 -15.88 3.44
N VAL A 15 7.61 -16.76 3.62
CA VAL A 15 8.93 -16.62 2.98
C VAL A 15 8.84 -17.14 1.55
N ARG A 16 9.00 -16.26 0.57
CA ARG A 16 8.94 -16.60 -0.86
C ARG A 16 10.26 -17.12 -1.40
N LYS A 17 11.39 -16.55 -0.93
CA LYS A 17 12.73 -16.91 -1.41
C LYS A 17 13.77 -16.81 -0.31
N ARG A 18 14.77 -17.70 -0.37
CA ARG A 18 15.98 -17.67 0.47
C ARG A 18 17.23 -17.60 -0.40
N ASN A 19 18.30 -17.00 0.12
CA ASN A 19 19.62 -17.02 -0.51
C ASN A 19 20.37 -18.34 -0.20
N ALA A 20 21.61 -18.46 -0.69
CA ALA A 20 22.46 -19.64 -0.50
C ALA A 20 22.80 -19.93 0.97
N GLN A 21 22.74 -18.92 1.85
CA GLN A 21 22.93 -19.04 3.29
C GLN A 21 21.64 -19.37 4.05
N GLY A 22 20.53 -19.60 3.33
CA GLY A 22 19.23 -19.90 3.91
C GLY A 22 18.49 -18.68 4.49
N LEU A 23 19.02 -17.47 4.31
CA LEU A 23 18.38 -16.24 4.80
C LEU A 23 17.22 -15.84 3.87
N PRO A 24 16.05 -15.42 4.40
CA PRO A 24 14.97 -14.88 3.59
C PRO A 24 15.41 -13.63 2.83
N VAL A 25 15.11 -13.60 1.52
CA VAL A 25 15.39 -12.47 0.62
C VAL A 25 14.14 -11.99 -0.11
N SER A 26 13.01 -12.67 0.07
CA SER A 26 11.72 -12.22 -0.44
C SER A 26 10.61 -12.75 0.46
N TYR A 27 9.60 -11.92 0.70
CA TYR A 27 8.41 -12.25 1.48
C TYR A 27 7.15 -11.94 0.70
N THR A 28 6.12 -12.75 0.93
CA THR A 28 4.73 -12.40 0.61
C THR A 28 4.06 -11.97 1.92
N VAL A 29 3.35 -10.85 1.93
CA VAL A 29 2.58 -10.36 3.07
C VAL A 29 1.13 -10.21 2.63
N HIS A 30 0.21 -10.83 3.38
CA HIS A 30 -1.22 -10.76 3.15
C HIS A 30 -1.84 -9.81 4.18
N TYR A 31 -2.50 -8.77 3.69
CA TYR A 31 -3.33 -7.87 4.48
C TYR A 31 -4.79 -8.28 4.30
N ARG A 32 -5.50 -8.54 5.40
CA ARG A 32 -6.94 -8.81 5.46
C ARG A 32 -7.64 -7.64 6.15
N MET A 33 -7.83 -6.56 5.41
CA MET A 33 -8.46 -5.34 5.90
C MET A 33 -9.17 -4.62 4.75
N LEU A 34 -10.29 -3.97 5.07
CA LEU A 34 -11.00 -3.13 4.13
C LEU A 34 -10.12 -1.94 3.71
N SER A 35 -10.00 -1.70 2.42
CA SER A 35 -9.34 -0.50 1.87
C SER A 35 -9.88 -0.18 0.48
N ILE A 36 -9.66 1.05 0.03
CA ILE A 36 -9.99 1.49 -1.32
C ILE A 36 -9.06 0.79 -2.31
N CYS A 37 -9.63 0.20 -3.36
CA CYS A 37 -8.91 -0.52 -4.41
C CYS A 37 -9.17 0.05 -5.82
N GLY A 38 -9.85 1.18 -5.90
CA GLY A 38 -10.20 1.84 -7.15
C GLY A 38 -11.36 2.80 -6.95
N VAL A 39 -11.87 3.33 -8.05
CA VAL A 39 -13.05 4.20 -8.04
C VAL A 39 -14.00 3.87 -9.20
N GLU A 40 -15.26 4.28 -9.08
CA GLU A 40 -16.22 4.29 -10.17
C GLU A 40 -15.86 5.34 -11.24
N GLU A 41 -16.27 5.10 -12.49
CA GLU A 41 -15.95 5.96 -13.65
C GLU A 41 -14.45 6.31 -13.75
N GLU A 42 -13.57 5.35 -13.49
CA GLU A 42 -12.11 5.56 -13.41
C GLU A 42 -11.53 6.11 -14.73
N GLU A 43 -12.12 5.76 -15.86
CA GLU A 43 -11.78 6.28 -17.18
C GLU A 43 -12.03 7.80 -17.32
N ARG A 44 -12.86 8.36 -16.43
CA ARG A 44 -13.24 9.78 -16.35
C ARG A 44 -12.69 10.44 -15.09
N LEU A 45 -11.66 9.85 -14.49
CA LEU A 45 -11.08 10.30 -13.23
C LEU A 45 -10.68 11.78 -13.29
N ASN A 46 -11.14 12.54 -12.30
CA ASN A 46 -10.88 13.98 -12.14
C ASN A 46 -11.45 14.88 -13.26
N GLU A 47 -12.39 14.36 -14.07
CA GLU A 47 -13.22 15.19 -14.94
C GLU A 47 -14.15 16.09 -14.10
N PRO A 48 -14.28 17.39 -14.44
CA PRO A 48 -15.17 18.28 -13.71
C PRO A 48 -16.62 17.80 -13.70
N GLY A 49 -17.23 17.75 -12.50
CA GLY A 49 -18.62 17.37 -12.31
C GLY A 49 -18.88 15.86 -12.25
N ILE A 50 -17.84 15.03 -12.39
CA ILE A 50 -17.94 13.57 -12.24
C ILE A 50 -17.54 13.16 -10.83
N GLN A 51 -18.39 12.35 -10.21
CA GLN A 51 -18.13 11.77 -8.90
C GLN A 51 -17.63 10.34 -9.08
N ASN A 52 -16.37 10.12 -8.68
CA ASN A 52 -15.72 8.82 -8.74
C ASN A 52 -15.82 8.18 -7.34
N PHE A 53 -16.92 7.46 -7.06
CA PHE A 53 -17.12 6.82 -5.75
C PHE A 53 -16.05 5.74 -5.48
N PRO A 54 -15.60 5.55 -4.23
CA PRO A 54 -14.60 4.53 -3.91
C PRO A 54 -15.14 3.12 -4.13
N LYS A 55 -14.29 2.24 -4.67
CA LYS A 55 -14.46 0.79 -4.66
C LYS A 55 -13.59 0.19 -3.58
N PHE A 56 -14.08 -0.84 -2.90
CA PHE A 56 -13.40 -1.46 -1.78
C PHE A 56 -13.02 -2.91 -2.05
N ALA A 57 -11.89 -3.33 -1.48
CA ALA A 57 -11.50 -4.73 -1.36
C ALA A 57 -11.10 -5.02 0.10
N GLY A 58 -11.21 -6.28 0.52
CA GLY A 58 -10.89 -6.73 1.87
C GLY A 58 -9.52 -7.40 2.00
N GLU A 59 -8.84 -7.66 0.88
CA GLU A 59 -7.56 -8.37 0.88
C GLU A 59 -6.58 -7.77 -0.11
N PHE A 60 -5.31 -7.68 0.30
CA PHE A 60 -4.22 -7.19 -0.54
C PHE A 60 -2.95 -7.99 -0.30
N VAL A 61 -2.21 -8.26 -1.37
CA VAL A 61 -0.97 -9.05 -1.31
C VAL A 61 0.22 -8.16 -1.65
N LEU A 62 1.14 -8.03 -0.70
CA LEU A 62 2.38 -7.27 -0.84
C LEU A 62 3.56 -8.22 -1.02
N ILE A 63 4.39 -7.95 -2.01
CA ILE A 63 5.69 -8.58 -2.18
C ILE A 63 6.77 -7.66 -1.64
N ILE A 64 7.69 -8.23 -0.86
CA ILE A 64 8.86 -7.55 -0.32
C ILE A 64 10.10 -8.24 -0.88
N ASP A 65 10.90 -7.53 -1.67
CA ASP A 65 12.17 -8.04 -2.19
C ASP A 65 13.33 -7.34 -1.49
N ILE A 66 14.23 -8.14 -0.90
CA ILE A 66 15.35 -7.65 -0.09
C ILE A 66 16.63 -7.75 -0.91
N PRO A 67 17.33 -6.63 -1.15
CA PRO A 67 18.57 -6.66 -1.91
C PRO A 67 19.68 -7.38 -1.16
N ALA A 68 20.60 -7.98 -1.90
CA ALA A 68 21.77 -8.63 -1.32
C ALA A 68 22.61 -7.62 -0.55
N GLY A 69 23.03 -7.99 0.67
CA GLY A 69 23.83 -7.12 1.53
C GLY A 69 23.03 -6.15 2.40
N PHE A 70 21.69 -6.09 2.27
CA PHE A 70 20.85 -5.37 3.23
C PHE A 70 21.03 -5.93 4.65
N PRO A 71 21.10 -5.09 5.71
CA PRO A 71 20.95 -3.63 5.72
C PRO A 71 22.27 -2.86 5.55
N ALA A 72 23.39 -3.53 5.27
CA ALA A 72 24.73 -2.93 5.28
C ALA A 72 25.10 -2.18 3.98
N VAL A 73 24.35 -2.39 2.90
CA VAL A 73 24.53 -1.70 1.61
C VAL A 73 23.47 -0.62 1.41
N ASP A 74 23.79 0.40 0.60
CA ASP A 74 22.88 1.49 0.21
C ASP A 74 21.85 1.02 -0.84
N ALA A 75 21.16 -0.09 -0.54
CA ALA A 75 20.05 -0.60 -1.31
C ALA A 75 18.93 -0.97 -0.34
N MET A 76 17.75 -0.41 -0.56
CA MET A 76 16.58 -0.60 0.29
C MET A 76 15.70 -1.73 -0.22
N PRO A 77 14.94 -2.42 0.66
CA PRO A 77 13.94 -3.37 0.24
C PRO A 77 12.90 -2.69 -0.64
N VAL A 78 12.44 -3.42 -1.67
CA VAL A 78 11.37 -2.98 -2.57
C VAL A 78 10.06 -3.58 -2.08
N TYR A 79 9.02 -2.75 -2.04
CA TYR A 79 7.68 -3.11 -1.59
C TYR A 79 6.72 -2.87 -2.75
N SER A 80 6.01 -3.91 -3.19
CA SER A 80 5.07 -3.82 -4.31
C SER A 80 3.86 -4.71 -4.09
N PHE A 81 2.66 -4.14 -4.20
CA PHE A 81 1.43 -4.93 -4.25
C PHE A 81 1.33 -5.72 -5.54
N GLN A 82 0.86 -6.96 -5.44
CA GLN A 82 0.54 -7.76 -6.59
C GLN A 82 -0.69 -7.18 -7.28
N THR A 83 -0.62 -7.01 -8.60
CA THR A 83 -1.67 -6.40 -9.42
C THR A 83 -2.28 -7.38 -10.41
N THR A 84 -1.62 -8.51 -10.63
CA THR A 84 -2.05 -9.58 -11.52
C THR A 84 -1.98 -10.92 -10.82
N GLY A 85 -3.01 -11.75 -10.98
CA GLY A 85 -3.05 -13.11 -10.45
C GLY A 85 -2.33 -14.12 -11.34
N PRO A 86 -2.40 -15.42 -11.00
CA PRO A 86 -1.71 -16.50 -11.70
C PRO A 86 -2.10 -16.67 -13.18
N ASP A 87 -3.33 -16.29 -13.53
CA ASP A 87 -3.89 -16.43 -14.88
C ASP A 87 -3.86 -15.09 -15.66
N ASN A 88 -2.99 -14.15 -15.24
CA ASN A 88 -2.90 -12.77 -15.73
C ASN A 88 -4.19 -11.97 -15.60
N GLU A 89 -5.08 -12.36 -14.69
CA GLU A 89 -6.24 -11.58 -14.30
C GLU A 89 -5.82 -10.39 -13.44
N ASP A 90 -6.45 -9.24 -13.65
CA ASP A 90 -6.25 -8.10 -12.77
C ASP A 90 -6.80 -8.45 -11.37
N ILE A 91 -5.98 -8.24 -10.34
CA ILE A 91 -6.42 -8.37 -8.94
C ILE A 91 -6.41 -7.00 -8.27
N PRO A 92 -7.31 -6.77 -7.29
CA PRO A 92 -7.35 -5.50 -6.58
C PRO A 92 -6.00 -5.17 -5.94
N HIS A 93 -5.49 -3.97 -6.20
CA HIS A 93 -4.38 -3.36 -5.47
C HIS A 93 -4.83 -2.03 -4.85
N PRO A 94 -4.08 -1.46 -3.90
CA PRO A 94 -4.56 -0.30 -3.17
C PRO A 94 -4.62 0.96 -4.04
N TRP A 95 -5.76 1.63 -4.00
CA TRP A 95 -5.88 3.02 -4.41
C TRP A 95 -5.37 3.88 -3.26
N HIS A 96 -4.16 4.43 -3.37
CA HIS A 96 -3.58 5.27 -2.31
C HIS A 96 -2.50 6.24 -2.86
N PRO A 97 -2.37 7.49 -2.36
CA PRO A 97 -1.42 8.48 -2.90
C PRO A 97 0.06 8.04 -2.86
N ASN A 98 0.43 7.18 -1.91
CA ASN A 98 1.79 6.66 -1.76
C ASN A 98 1.99 5.25 -2.35
N ILE A 99 1.02 4.77 -3.13
CA ILE A 99 1.08 3.48 -3.82
C ILE A 99 0.77 3.75 -5.29
N ARG A 100 1.66 3.33 -6.19
CA ARG A 100 1.45 3.52 -7.61
C ARG A 100 0.25 2.70 -8.06
N TYR A 101 -0.79 3.34 -8.59
CA TYR A 101 -1.94 2.61 -9.10
C TYR A 101 -1.77 2.29 -10.58
N TYR A 102 -1.20 3.24 -11.35
CA TYR A 102 -1.13 3.15 -12.81
C TYR A 102 0.26 2.79 -13.39
N GLY A 103 0.22 2.03 -14.50
CA GLY A 103 1.35 1.82 -15.41
C GLY A 103 2.29 0.68 -14.99
N ALA A 104 3.47 0.62 -15.61
CA ALA A 104 4.43 -0.48 -15.45
C ALA A 104 4.97 -0.66 -14.01
N PHE A 105 4.75 0.32 -13.13
CA PHE A 105 5.14 0.27 -11.72
C PHE A 105 3.94 0.15 -10.78
N ALA A 106 2.76 -0.22 -11.28
CA ALA A 106 1.57 -0.44 -10.46
C ALA A 106 1.89 -1.37 -9.28
N GLY A 107 1.32 -1.05 -8.12
CA GLY A 107 1.56 -1.69 -6.83
C GLY A 107 2.78 -1.18 -6.07
N ARG A 108 3.73 -0.47 -6.70
CA ARG A 108 4.94 0.03 -6.01
C ARG A 108 4.56 0.96 -4.86
N VAL A 109 5.14 0.70 -3.68
CA VAL A 109 4.94 1.52 -2.48
C VAL A 109 6.08 2.54 -2.35
N CYS A 110 5.73 3.82 -2.20
CA CYS A 110 6.66 4.87 -1.85
C CYS A 110 6.64 5.15 -0.34
N LEU A 111 7.81 4.99 0.28
CA LEU A 111 8.04 5.32 1.66
C LEU A 111 8.70 6.70 1.69
N ASN A 112 7.90 7.77 1.56
CA ASN A 112 8.35 9.16 1.68
C ASN A 112 9.44 9.30 2.76
N LEU A 113 10.69 9.59 2.37
CA LEU A 113 11.84 9.67 3.30
C LEU A 113 11.72 10.94 4.15
N PRO A 114 11.80 10.81 5.50
CA PRO A 114 13.07 11.11 6.18
C PRO A 114 13.49 10.11 7.26
N ASP A 115 12.66 9.12 7.61
CA ASP A 115 12.99 8.19 8.69
C ASP A 115 13.66 6.93 8.14
N THR A 116 14.88 6.68 8.59
CA THR A 116 15.79 5.62 8.14
C THR A 116 15.26 4.24 8.56
N TYR A 117 14.34 3.66 7.80
CA TYR A 117 13.81 2.34 8.14
C TYR A 117 14.59 1.21 7.49
N THR A 118 15.55 0.65 8.22
CA THR A 118 16.11 -0.69 7.97
C THR A 118 15.19 -1.81 8.47
N ASP A 119 14.02 -1.47 9.03
CA ASP A 119 13.13 -2.41 9.69
C ASP A 119 11.89 -2.74 8.85
N ILE A 120 11.96 -3.88 8.16
CA ILE A 120 10.89 -4.42 7.31
C ILE A 120 9.56 -4.53 8.06
N VAL A 121 9.56 -4.90 9.35
CA VAL A 121 8.32 -5.08 10.11
C VAL A 121 7.63 -3.74 10.36
N GLN A 122 8.39 -2.68 10.63
CA GLN A 122 7.82 -1.34 10.80
C GLN A 122 7.26 -0.82 9.48
N THR A 123 7.93 -1.11 8.36
CA THR A 123 7.38 -0.78 7.05
C THR A 123 6.07 -1.50 6.78
N VAL A 124 5.97 -2.80 7.10
CA VAL A 124 4.73 -3.58 6.95
C VAL A 124 3.59 -2.99 7.79
N ARG A 125 3.88 -2.55 9.02
CA ARG A 125 2.90 -1.87 9.89
C ARG A 125 2.46 -0.52 9.31
N ARG A 126 3.41 0.28 8.81
CA ARG A 126 3.12 1.56 8.15
C ARG A 126 2.27 1.39 6.90
N ILE A 127 2.50 0.33 6.12
CA ILE A 127 1.65 0.03 4.97
C ILE A 127 0.20 -0.29 5.42
N ALA A 128 -0.01 -0.91 6.59
CA ALA A 128 -1.35 -1.06 7.14
C ALA A 128 -2.01 0.30 7.46
N GLU A 129 -1.24 1.27 7.96
CA GLU A 129 -1.72 2.65 8.16
C GLU A 129 -2.10 3.32 6.82
N TYR A 130 -1.36 3.03 5.74
CA TYR A 130 -1.70 3.49 4.39
C TYR A 130 -3.03 2.89 3.91
N LEU A 131 -3.20 1.57 4.04
CA LEU A 131 -4.44 0.89 3.65
C LEU A 131 -5.67 1.44 4.40
N ARG A 132 -5.49 1.90 5.64
CA ARG A 132 -6.57 2.53 6.43
C ARG A 132 -6.71 4.04 6.21
N TYR A 133 -5.90 4.63 5.33
CA TYR A 133 -5.83 6.07 5.13
C TYR A 133 -5.53 6.87 6.42
N GLU A 134 -4.91 6.23 7.41
CA GLU A 134 -4.46 6.88 8.66
C GLU A 134 -3.18 7.69 8.42
N ARG A 135 -2.44 7.36 7.36
CA ARG A 135 -1.21 8.03 6.97
C ARG A 135 -1.09 8.11 5.46
N PHE A 136 -1.09 9.31 4.91
CA PHE A 136 -0.86 9.52 3.48
C PHE A 136 -0.26 10.91 3.22
N HIS A 137 0.33 11.06 2.03
CA HIS A 137 0.75 12.36 1.50
C HIS A 137 0.17 12.54 0.11
N ALA A 138 -0.87 13.36 0.00
CA ALA A 138 -1.56 13.66 -1.26
C ALA A 138 -1.18 15.03 -1.85
N LYS A 139 -0.51 15.90 -1.07
CA LYS A 139 -0.11 17.23 -1.54
C LYS A 139 0.94 17.10 -2.63
N ASN A 140 0.79 17.87 -3.71
CA ASN A 140 1.75 17.92 -4.81
C ASN A 140 2.99 18.77 -4.45
N GLU A 141 3.68 18.38 -3.38
CA GLU A 141 4.90 19.01 -2.87
C GLU A 141 5.89 17.94 -2.38
N PRO A 142 7.21 18.21 -2.35
CA PRO A 142 8.20 17.26 -1.88
C PRO A 142 7.97 16.78 -0.43
N PRO A 143 8.12 15.47 -0.14
CA PRO A 143 8.25 14.37 -1.10
C PRO A 143 6.95 14.17 -1.88
N PHE A 144 7.00 14.19 -3.21
CA PHE A 144 5.79 14.11 -4.04
C PHE A 144 5.04 12.78 -3.83
N PRO A 145 3.70 12.75 -4.00
CA PRO A 145 2.94 11.52 -4.01
C PRO A 145 3.42 10.58 -5.13
N GLU A 146 3.31 9.28 -4.89
CA GLU A 146 3.69 8.25 -5.85
C GLU A 146 2.74 8.23 -7.07
N ASP A 147 1.46 8.53 -6.83
CA ASP A 147 0.44 8.60 -7.85
C ASP A 147 -0.34 9.92 -7.77
N LEU A 148 -0.01 10.86 -8.66
CA LEU A 148 -0.63 12.18 -8.72
C LEU A 148 -2.13 12.13 -9.04
N LYS A 149 -2.58 11.13 -9.82
CA LYS A 149 -3.99 11.01 -10.19
C LYS A 149 -4.83 10.60 -8.98
N VAL A 150 -4.35 9.61 -8.25
CA VAL A 150 -4.95 9.15 -7.00
C VAL A 150 -4.89 10.27 -5.95
N ALA A 151 -3.74 10.92 -5.79
CA ALA A 151 -3.57 12.03 -4.86
C ALA A 151 -4.55 13.17 -5.11
N ARG A 152 -4.77 13.52 -6.38
CA ARG A 152 -5.78 14.51 -6.78
C ARG A 152 -7.19 14.08 -6.40
N TRP A 153 -7.57 12.84 -6.67
CA TRP A 153 -8.88 12.31 -6.27
C TRP A 153 -9.06 12.34 -4.75
N VAL A 154 -8.02 11.97 -3.98
CA VAL A 154 -8.07 12.02 -2.51
C VAL A 154 -8.36 13.43 -2.03
N MET A 155 -7.66 14.45 -2.55
CA MET A 155 -7.86 15.83 -2.11
C MET A 155 -9.16 16.46 -2.62
N GLU A 156 -9.59 16.15 -3.84
CA GLU A 156 -10.74 16.81 -4.49
C GLU A 156 -12.07 16.11 -4.21
N GLN A 157 -12.06 14.79 -3.95
CA GLN A 157 -13.26 13.98 -3.77
C GLN A 157 -13.21 13.14 -2.49
N GLY A 158 -12.11 12.44 -2.22
CA GLY A 158 -12.00 11.51 -1.10
C GLY A 158 -12.16 12.18 0.28
N GLU A 159 -11.29 13.14 0.60
CA GLU A 159 -11.32 13.90 1.86
C GLU A 159 -12.60 14.74 2.00
N PRO A 160 -13.00 15.57 1.01
CA PRO A 160 -14.15 16.46 1.18
C PRO A 160 -15.49 15.73 1.37
N ASN A 161 -15.65 14.53 0.81
CA ASN A 161 -16.86 13.72 0.95
C ASN A 161 -16.76 12.69 2.09
N GLY A 162 -15.64 12.65 2.80
CA GLY A 162 -15.40 11.71 3.91
C GLY A 162 -15.22 10.25 3.49
N TRP A 163 -14.98 9.98 2.20
CA TRP A 163 -14.90 8.63 1.64
C TRP A 163 -13.65 7.85 2.01
N ILE A 164 -12.61 8.54 2.50
CA ILE A 164 -11.39 7.91 3.01
C ILE A 164 -11.48 7.54 4.50
N TYR A 165 -12.62 7.80 5.16
CA TYR A 165 -12.87 7.50 6.57
C TYR A 165 -13.91 6.37 6.69
N PHE A 166 -13.52 5.13 6.38
CA PHE A 166 -14.45 4.00 6.20
C PHE A 166 -14.35 2.88 7.25
N ASP A 167 -13.32 2.87 8.10
CA ASP A 167 -13.04 1.80 9.10
C ASP A 167 -12.74 2.39 10.50
N GLN A 168 -13.23 3.60 10.76
CA GLN A 168 -12.86 4.39 11.93
C GLN A 168 -14.02 4.63 12.90
N GLU A 169 -15.26 4.29 12.51
CA GLU A 169 -16.45 4.48 13.35
C GLU A 169 -16.51 3.49 14.53
N GLU A 170 -15.98 2.28 14.39
CA GLU A 170 -15.93 1.28 15.49
C GLU A 170 -14.90 1.62 16.59
N ARG A 171 -13.99 2.58 16.36
CA ARG A 171 -12.89 2.91 17.30
C ARG A 171 -13.11 4.18 18.12
N ARG A 172 -14.31 4.80 18.03
CA ARG A 172 -14.68 5.99 18.84
C ARG A 172 -15.30 5.65 20.20
N VAL A 173 -15.17 4.41 20.66
CA VAL A 173 -15.55 4.00 22.01
C VAL A 173 -14.30 3.50 22.71
N ASP A 174 -13.66 4.39 23.45
CA ASP A 174 -12.89 4.14 24.68
C ASP A 174 -12.62 5.47 25.40
#